data_AF-A0AAI8GE64-F1
#
_entry.id   AF-A0AAI8GE64-F1
#
_cell.length_a   1.000
_cell.length_b   1.000
_cell.length_c   1.000
_cell.angle_alpha   90.00
_cell.angle_beta   90.00
_cell.angle_gamma   90.00
#
_symmetry.space_group_name_H-M   'P 1'
#
loop_
_entity.id
_entity.type
_entity.pdbx_description
1 polymer ?
#
loop_
_entity_poly.entity_id
_entity_poly.type
_entity_poly.pdbx_seq_one_letter_code
_entity_poly.pdbx_strand_id
1 'polypeptide(L)'
;MAEKQRADDKHANIEILLKEAVKLTENGDYEKALEIYNELARYEIPEVFNNMGNVFRRQGMLGRAIEMYKKAIQLSPNFPLAYFNLACALMEVDRYNEAVMFFEKAEKLGLKSFDLDVQLALCYVALGNKKKAKERLRDERVKAEVEKYVEGGLEL
;
A
#
# COMPACT_ATOMS: atom_id res chain seq x y z
N MET A 1 4.30 -21.43 -33.19
CA MET A 1 4.58 -22.20 -31.95
C MET A 1 5.78 -21.64 -31.19
N ALA A 2 6.90 -21.28 -31.84
CA ALA A 2 8.10 -20.74 -31.17
C ALA A 2 7.93 -19.37 -30.47
N GLU A 3 7.16 -18.43 -31.04
CA GLU A 3 6.94 -17.10 -30.43
C GLU A 3 6.06 -17.14 -29.17
N LYS A 4 5.07 -18.05 -29.16
CA LYS A 4 4.21 -18.28 -28.00
C LYS A 4 5.01 -18.88 -26.83
N GLN A 5 5.84 -19.90 -27.10
CA GLN A 5 6.74 -20.49 -26.10
C GLN A 5 7.71 -19.45 -25.51
N ARG A 6 8.33 -18.61 -26.36
CA ARG A 6 9.26 -17.56 -25.90
C ARG A 6 8.60 -16.48 -25.06
N ALA A 7 7.34 -16.15 -25.34
CA ALA A 7 6.55 -15.24 -24.53
C ALA A 7 6.18 -15.89 -23.18
N ASP A 8 5.76 -17.15 -23.20
CA ASP A 8 5.40 -17.91 -22.00
C ASP A 8 6.63 -18.08 -21.06
N ASP A 9 7.81 -18.38 -21.62
CA ASP A 9 9.07 -18.49 -20.87
C ASP A 9 9.49 -17.14 -20.24
N LYS A 10 9.27 -16.02 -20.95
CA LYS A 10 9.55 -14.67 -20.42
C LYS A 10 8.61 -14.30 -19.28
N HIS A 11 7.31 -14.61 -19.40
CA HIS A 11 6.34 -14.34 -18.34
C HIS A 11 6.63 -15.19 -17.10
N ALA A 12 6.96 -16.46 -17.28
CA ALA A 12 7.36 -17.34 -16.19
C ALA A 12 8.60 -16.80 -15.45
N ASN A 13 9.60 -16.30 -16.18
CA ASN A 13 10.79 -15.71 -15.58
C ASN A 13 10.47 -14.43 -14.76
N ILE A 14 9.59 -13.56 -15.28
CA ILE A 14 9.13 -12.36 -14.56
C ILE A 14 8.42 -12.74 -13.25
N GLU A 15 7.52 -13.72 -13.29
CA GLU A 15 6.77 -14.14 -12.10
C GLU A 15 7.70 -14.73 -11.02
N ILE A 16 8.68 -15.53 -11.42
CA ILE A 16 9.68 -16.11 -10.51
C ILE A 16 10.50 -15.01 -9.84
N LEU A 17 11.06 -14.09 -10.63
CA LEU A 17 11.84 -12.96 -10.12
C LEU A 17 11.00 -12.07 -9.18
N LEU A 18 9.74 -11.81 -9.53
CA LEU A 18 8.85 -11.02 -8.69
C LEU A 18 8.61 -11.70 -7.33
N LYS A 19 8.37 -13.03 -7.33
CA LYS A 19 8.20 -13.80 -6.09
C LYS A 19 9.47 -13.80 -5.23
N GLU A 20 10.64 -13.93 -5.87
CA GLU A 20 11.92 -13.86 -5.17
C GLU A 20 12.13 -12.48 -4.51
N ALA A 21 11.89 -11.40 -5.25
CA ALA A 21 12.02 -10.04 -4.72
C ALA A 21 11.06 -9.76 -3.56
N VAL A 22 9.82 -10.28 -3.63
CA VAL A 22 8.86 -10.21 -2.52
C VAL A 22 9.40 -10.94 -1.29
N LYS A 23 9.92 -12.16 -1.45
CA LYS A 23 10.51 -12.92 -0.34
C LYS A 23 11.72 -12.22 0.28
N LEU A 24 12.59 -11.64 -0.54
CA LEU A 24 13.72 -10.82 -0.06
C LEU A 24 13.22 -9.61 0.73
N THR A 25 12.15 -8.96 0.27
CA THR A 25 11.51 -7.85 0.99
C THR A 25 10.96 -8.29 2.35
N GLU A 26 10.30 -9.44 2.41
CA GLU A 26 9.77 -10.01 3.67
C GLU A 26 10.88 -10.35 4.67
N ASN A 27 12.04 -10.80 4.17
CA ASN A 27 13.22 -11.11 4.97
C ASN A 27 14.03 -9.87 5.39
N GLY A 28 13.72 -8.69 4.84
CA GLY A 28 14.46 -7.45 5.10
C GLY A 28 15.70 -7.26 4.21
N ASP A 29 15.94 -8.14 3.24
CA ASP A 29 17.04 -8.06 2.27
C ASP A 29 16.71 -7.01 1.17
N TYR A 30 16.48 -5.77 1.58
CA TYR A 30 15.95 -4.70 0.72
C TYR A 30 16.84 -4.35 -0.48
N GLU A 31 18.16 -4.42 -0.33
CA GLU A 31 19.10 -4.12 -1.40
C GLU A 31 18.93 -5.10 -2.57
N LYS A 32 18.97 -6.41 -2.30
CA LYS A 32 18.75 -7.46 -3.30
C LYS A 32 17.35 -7.41 -3.88
N ALA A 33 16.33 -7.14 -3.06
CA ALA A 33 14.98 -6.96 -3.55
C ALA A 33 14.88 -5.82 -4.57
N LEU A 34 15.53 -4.68 -4.29
CA LEU A 34 15.56 -3.52 -5.18
C LEU A 34 16.35 -3.78 -6.46
N GLU A 35 17.42 -4.59 -6.44
CA GLU A 35 18.11 -5.02 -7.66
C GLU A 35 17.15 -5.73 -8.62
N ILE A 36 16.40 -6.71 -8.12
CA ILE A 36 15.42 -7.46 -8.93
C ILE A 36 14.27 -6.54 -9.37
N TYR A 37 13.73 -5.70 -8.47
CA TYR A 37 12.67 -4.77 -8.85
C TYR A 37 13.11 -3.77 -9.92
N ASN A 38 14.34 -3.25 -9.85
CA ASN A 38 14.90 -2.38 -10.87
C ASN A 38 15.04 -3.10 -12.22
N GLU A 39 15.40 -4.38 -12.21
CA GLU A 39 15.40 -5.18 -13.43
C GLU A 39 13.98 -5.29 -14.02
N LEU A 40 12.99 -5.58 -13.17
CA LEU A 40 11.59 -5.79 -13.57
C LEU A 40 10.87 -4.48 -13.94
N ALA A 41 11.34 -3.33 -13.47
CA ALA A 41 10.72 -2.03 -13.71
C ALA A 41 10.56 -1.69 -15.20
N ARG A 42 11.44 -2.23 -16.06
CA ARG A 42 11.37 -2.06 -17.52
C ARG A 42 10.09 -2.62 -18.16
N TYR A 43 9.41 -3.54 -17.46
CA TYR A 43 8.16 -4.16 -17.93
C TYR A 43 6.92 -3.39 -17.51
N GLU A 44 7.09 -2.28 -16.78
CA GLU A 44 5.99 -1.41 -16.34
C GLU A 44 4.86 -2.15 -15.60
N ILE A 45 5.24 -3.14 -14.79
CA ILE A 45 4.32 -3.95 -13.99
C ILE A 45 3.94 -3.16 -12.71
N PRO A 46 2.66 -2.82 -12.49
CA PRO A 46 2.24 -2.01 -11.34
C PRO A 46 2.68 -2.58 -9.97
N GLU A 47 2.65 -3.91 -9.82
CA GLU A 47 3.03 -4.63 -8.62
C GLU A 47 4.51 -4.40 -8.25
N VAL A 48 5.39 -4.27 -9.25
CA VAL A 48 6.82 -3.98 -9.03
C VAL A 48 6.97 -2.63 -8.34
N PHE A 49 6.33 -1.57 -8.86
CA PHE A 49 6.40 -0.24 -8.27
C PHE A 49 5.72 -0.19 -6.90
N ASN A 50 4.58 -0.87 -6.72
CA ASN A 50 3.95 -0.98 -5.40
C ASN A 50 4.91 -1.65 -4.39
N ASN A 51 5.61 -2.71 -4.77
CA ASN A 51 6.53 -3.40 -3.87
C ASN A 51 7.82 -2.60 -3.62
N MET A 52 8.37 -1.90 -4.61
CA MET A 52 9.44 -0.92 -4.39
C MET A 52 9.01 0.16 -3.39
N GLY A 53 7.77 0.65 -3.50
CA GLY A 53 7.20 1.58 -2.54
C GLY A 53 7.19 1.01 -1.12
N ASN A 54 6.81 -0.25 -0.96
CA ASN A 54 6.84 -0.95 0.35
C ASN A 54 8.25 -1.05 0.92
N VAL A 55 9.25 -1.35 0.08
CA VAL A 55 10.66 -1.37 0.50
C VAL A 55 11.09 0.01 0.99
N PHE A 56 10.85 1.07 0.19
CA PHE A 56 11.23 2.43 0.59
C PHE A 56 10.51 2.89 1.85
N ARG A 57 9.23 2.54 2.04
CA ARG A 57 8.49 2.87 3.26
C ARG A 57 9.11 2.21 4.48
N ARG A 58 9.44 0.91 4.39
CA ARG A 58 10.13 0.17 5.48
C ARG A 58 11.53 0.71 5.80
N GLN A 59 12.20 1.35 4.84
CA GLN A 59 13.47 2.04 5.04
C GLN A 59 13.31 3.49 5.53
N GLY A 60 12.09 3.98 5.77
CA GLY A 60 11.81 5.37 6.17
C GLY A 60 11.96 6.39 5.04
N MET A 61 12.16 5.95 3.80
CA MET A 61 12.29 6.81 2.62
C MET A 61 10.91 7.17 2.05
N LEU A 62 10.08 7.85 2.86
CA LEU A 62 8.66 8.07 2.57
C LEU A 62 8.40 8.83 1.26
N GLY A 63 9.26 9.79 0.90
CA GLY A 63 9.16 10.50 -0.38
C GLY A 63 9.28 9.58 -1.59
N ARG A 64 10.24 8.64 -1.57
CA ARG A 64 10.42 7.64 -2.64
C ARG A 64 9.27 6.63 -2.65
N ALA A 65 8.79 6.23 -1.47
CA ALA A 65 7.65 5.34 -1.36
C ALA A 65 6.42 5.93 -2.07
N ILE A 66 6.09 7.18 -1.76
CA ILE A 66 4.99 7.92 -2.38
C ILE A 66 5.13 7.99 -3.91
N GLU A 67 6.33 8.25 -4.42
CA GLU A 67 6.58 8.30 -5.86
C GLU A 67 6.32 6.94 -6.53
N MET A 68 6.80 5.85 -5.94
CA MET A 68 6.61 4.50 -6.48
C MET A 68 5.14 4.07 -6.46
N TYR A 69 4.41 4.34 -5.37
CA TYR A 69 2.97 4.05 -5.33
C TYR A 69 2.19 4.87 -6.37
N LYS A 70 2.56 6.14 -6.59
CA LYS A 70 1.95 6.96 -7.65
C LYS A 70 2.22 6.39 -9.05
N LYS A 71 3.44 5.89 -9.31
CA LYS A 71 3.75 5.20 -10.57
C LYS A 71 2.92 3.92 -10.73
N ALA A 72 2.74 3.13 -9.67
CA ALA A 72 1.86 1.94 -9.70
C ALA A 72 0.41 2.32 -10.07
N ILE A 73 -0.12 3.40 -9.47
CA ILE A 73 -1.46 3.92 -9.78
C ILE A 73 -1.55 4.45 -11.21
N GLN A 74 -0.51 5.11 -11.72
CA GLN A 74 -0.47 5.61 -13.09
C GLN A 74 -0.54 4.46 -14.11
N LEU A 75 0.16 3.36 -13.82
CA LEU A 75 0.17 2.16 -14.66
C LEU A 75 -1.13 1.35 -14.55
N SER A 76 -1.73 1.30 -13.35
CA SER A 76 -3.03 0.64 -13.13
C SER A 76 -3.91 1.46 -12.18
N PRO A 77 -4.81 2.30 -12.72
CA PRO A 77 -5.76 3.10 -11.91
C PRO A 77 -6.80 2.26 -11.15
N ASN A 78 -6.89 0.96 -11.43
CA ASN A 78 -7.76 0.00 -10.75
C ASN A 78 -6.98 -0.90 -9.79
N PHE A 79 -5.86 -0.42 -9.23
CA PHE A 79 -5.03 -1.16 -8.29
C PHE A 79 -5.27 -0.71 -6.84
N PRO A 80 -6.28 -1.28 -6.12
CA PRO A 80 -6.66 -0.83 -4.78
C PRO A 80 -5.51 -0.82 -3.76
N LEU A 81 -4.62 -1.82 -3.81
CA LEU A 81 -3.51 -1.93 -2.85
C LEU A 81 -2.51 -0.78 -2.99
N ALA A 82 -2.25 -0.27 -4.20
CA ALA A 82 -1.36 0.88 -4.40
C ALA A 82 -1.94 2.16 -3.78
N TYR A 83 -3.26 2.36 -3.85
CA TYR A 83 -3.94 3.46 -3.17
C TYR A 83 -3.87 3.35 -1.66
N PHE A 84 -4.12 2.15 -1.11
CA PHE A 84 -3.98 1.89 0.33
C PHE A 84 -2.56 2.16 0.83
N ASN A 85 -1.54 1.63 0.13
CA ASN A 85 -0.16 1.80 0.54
C ASN A 85 0.32 3.26 0.41
N LEU A 86 -0.13 3.98 -0.63
CA LEU A 86 0.10 5.42 -0.75
C LEU A 86 -0.51 6.18 0.43
N ALA A 87 -1.75 5.84 0.81
CA ALA A 87 -2.43 6.48 1.92
C ALA A 87 -1.70 6.23 3.26
N CYS A 88 -1.22 5.01 3.52
CA CYS A 88 -0.37 4.73 4.68
C CYS A 88 0.90 5.59 4.70
N ALA A 89 1.62 5.68 3.56
CA ALA A 89 2.81 6.52 3.48
C ALA A 89 2.51 8.02 3.67
N LEU A 90 1.31 8.48 3.30
CA LEU A 90 0.84 9.85 3.54
C LEU A 90 0.49 10.09 5.00
N MET A 91 -0.07 9.10 5.72
CA MET A 91 -0.28 9.18 7.17
C MET A 91 1.05 9.32 7.92
N GLU A 92 2.07 8.56 7.52
CA GLU A 92 3.41 8.61 8.13
C GLU A 92 4.12 9.98 7.93
N VAL A 93 3.59 10.85 7.07
CA VAL A 93 4.03 12.25 6.92
C VAL A 93 2.93 13.27 7.27
N ASP A 94 1.97 12.88 8.12
CA ASP A 94 0.89 13.72 8.66
C ASP A 94 -0.06 14.33 7.62
N ARG A 95 -0.11 13.77 6.42
CA ARG A 95 -1.01 14.23 5.32
C ARG A 95 -2.36 13.51 5.37
N TYR A 96 -3.03 13.58 6.52
CA TYR A 96 -4.26 12.84 6.82
C TYR A 96 -5.42 13.11 5.84
N ASN A 97 -5.62 14.36 5.41
CA ASN A 97 -6.66 14.70 4.43
C ASN A 97 -6.48 13.94 3.10
N GLU A 98 -5.25 13.84 2.62
CA GLU A 98 -4.95 13.12 1.38
C GLU A 98 -5.00 11.61 1.59
N ALA A 99 -4.53 11.12 2.73
CA ALA A 99 -4.61 9.70 3.09
C ALA A 99 -6.07 9.21 3.03
N VAL A 100 -7.02 9.94 3.62
CA VAL A 100 -8.46 9.61 3.55
C VAL A 100 -8.94 9.48 2.12
N MET A 101 -8.61 10.45 1.25
CA MET A 101 -9.03 10.42 -0.16
C MET A 101 -8.56 9.14 -0.86
N PHE A 102 -7.33 8.72 -0.61
CA PHE A 102 -6.77 7.53 -1.23
C PHE A 102 -7.27 6.22 -0.61
N PHE A 103 -7.51 6.17 0.71
CA PHE A 103 -8.17 5.03 1.33
C PHE A 103 -9.61 4.85 0.84
N GLU A 104 -10.41 5.93 0.78
CA GLU A 104 -11.77 5.88 0.22
C GLU A 104 -11.76 5.45 -1.25
N LYS A 105 -10.73 5.85 -2.01
CA LYS A 105 -10.54 5.36 -3.38
C LYS A 105 -10.22 3.86 -3.42
N ALA A 106 -9.34 3.36 -2.54
CA ALA A 106 -9.04 1.93 -2.43
C ALA A 106 -10.31 1.12 -2.07
N GLU A 107 -11.11 1.62 -1.13
CA GLU A 107 -12.39 1.02 -0.75
C GLU A 107 -13.37 0.96 -1.92
N LYS A 108 -13.51 2.07 -2.66
CA LYS A 108 -14.39 2.15 -3.83
C LYS A 108 -13.97 1.18 -4.95
N LEU A 109 -12.68 0.86 -5.04
CA LEU A 109 -12.14 -0.15 -5.95
C LEU A 109 -12.31 -1.59 -5.43
N GLY A 110 -12.90 -1.76 -4.25
CA GLY A 110 -13.25 -3.07 -3.69
C GLY A 110 -12.33 -3.55 -2.58
N LEU A 111 -11.33 -2.78 -2.16
CA LEU A 111 -10.52 -3.16 -0.99
C LEU A 111 -11.41 -3.13 0.25
N LYS A 112 -11.56 -4.27 0.90
CA LYS A 112 -12.22 -4.38 2.20
C LYS A 112 -11.32 -5.21 3.10
N SER A 113 -10.77 -4.57 4.11
CA SER A 113 -9.86 -5.22 5.05
C SER A 113 -9.99 -4.55 6.40
N PHE A 114 -9.70 -5.31 7.45
CA PHE A 114 -9.62 -4.79 8.80
C PHE A 114 -8.68 -3.59 8.90
N ASP A 115 -7.50 -3.70 8.27
CA ASP A 115 -6.51 -2.63 8.27
C ASP A 115 -7.03 -1.35 7.62
N LEU A 116 -7.77 -1.44 6.51
CA LEU A 116 -8.37 -0.28 5.87
C LEU A 116 -9.34 0.45 6.80
N ASP A 117 -10.20 -0.28 7.53
CA ASP A 117 -11.13 0.35 8.48
C ASP A 117 -10.40 0.99 9.66
N VAL A 118 -9.34 0.35 10.18
CA VAL A 118 -8.47 0.91 11.23
C VAL A 118 -7.79 2.19 10.75
N GLN A 119 -7.17 2.18 9.57
CA GLN A 119 -6.43 3.35 9.06
C GLN A 119 -7.37 4.52 8.73
N LEU A 120 -8.55 4.25 8.15
CA LEU A 120 -9.57 5.27 7.95
C LEU A 120 -10.08 5.86 9.27
N ALA A 121 -10.34 5.01 10.28
CA ALA A 121 -10.74 5.47 11.60
C ALA A 121 -9.69 6.39 12.23
N LEU A 122 -8.41 5.98 12.22
CA LEU A 122 -7.29 6.79 12.73
C LEU A 122 -7.20 8.14 12.00
N CYS A 123 -7.32 8.15 10.67
CA CYS A 123 -7.33 9.40 9.92
C CYS A 123 -8.50 10.30 10.31
N TYR A 124 -9.71 9.75 10.48
CA TYR A 124 -10.86 10.55 10.88
C TYR A 124 -10.76 11.08 12.31
N VAL A 125 -10.17 10.31 13.23
CA VAL A 125 -9.84 10.78 14.58
C VAL A 125 -8.86 11.95 14.51
N ALA A 126 -7.74 11.79 13.79
CA ALA A 126 -6.72 12.83 13.62
C ALA A 126 -7.27 14.12 12.99
N LEU A 127 -8.23 13.99 12.06
CA LEU A 127 -8.91 15.12 11.42
C LEU A 127 -10.06 15.71 12.25
N GLY A 128 -10.40 15.14 13.40
CA GLY A 128 -11.55 15.55 14.21
C GLY A 128 -12.91 15.25 13.56
N ASN A 129 -12.97 14.40 12.53
CA ASN A 129 -14.20 14.00 11.85
C ASN A 129 -14.92 12.90 12.64
N LYS A 130 -15.49 13.30 13.78
CA LYS A 130 -16.16 12.41 14.75
C LYS A 130 -17.25 11.54 14.12
N LYS A 131 -18.01 12.08 13.17
CA LYS A 131 -19.08 11.35 12.48
C LYS A 131 -18.53 10.15 11.70
N LYS A 132 -17.57 10.38 10.80
CA LYS A 132 -16.99 9.30 9.99
C LYS A 132 -16.13 8.34 10.82
N ALA A 133 -15.45 8.83 11.85
CA ALA A 133 -14.74 7.97 12.80
C ALA A 133 -15.71 6.96 13.45
N LYS A 134 -16.84 7.43 13.99
CA LYS A 134 -17.88 6.55 14.58
C LYS A 134 -18.44 5.53 13.60
N GLU A 135 -18.55 5.85 12.32
CA GLU A 135 -19.00 4.90 11.30
C GLU A 135 -18.02 3.73 11.13
N ARG A 136 -16.71 4.01 11.15
CA ARG A 136 -15.65 2.98 11.04
C ARG A 136 -15.46 2.17 12.33
N LEU A 137 -15.71 2.78 13.48
CA LEU A 137 -15.54 2.17 14.79
C LEU A 137 -16.75 1.33 15.26
N ARG A 138 -17.69 1.00 14.36
CA ARG A 138 -18.83 0.12 14.68
C ARG A 138 -18.43 -1.33 14.90
N ASP A 139 -17.35 -1.78 14.28
CA ASP A 139 -16.75 -3.08 14.59
C ASP A 139 -15.87 -2.91 15.84
N GLU A 140 -16.24 -3.58 16.92
CA GLU A 140 -15.51 -3.51 18.20
C GLU A 140 -14.04 -3.95 18.08
N ARG A 141 -13.71 -4.81 17.11
CA ARG A 141 -12.30 -5.17 16.85
C ARG A 141 -11.52 -3.98 16.29
N VAL A 142 -12.14 -3.23 15.38
CA VAL A 142 -11.54 -2.02 14.80
C VAL A 142 -11.36 -0.98 15.89
N LYS A 143 -12.40 -0.79 16.72
CA LYS A 143 -12.34 0.14 17.85
C LYS A 143 -11.24 -0.21 18.84
N ALA A 144 -11.16 -1.46 19.29
CA ALA A 144 -10.13 -1.92 20.20
C ALA A 144 -8.71 -1.76 19.62
N GLU A 145 -8.54 -1.91 18.30
CA GLU A 145 -7.26 -1.68 17.66
C GLU A 145 -6.91 -0.18 17.63
N VAL A 146 -7.85 0.67 17.24
CA VAL A 146 -7.66 2.13 17.17
C VAL A 146 -7.33 2.73 18.54
N GLU A 147 -7.98 2.25 19.61
CA GLU A 147 -7.75 2.71 20.99
C GLU A 147 -6.30 2.52 21.46
N LYS A 148 -5.53 1.59 20.87
CA LYS A 148 -4.10 1.40 21.18
C LYS A 148 -3.25 2.60 20.77
N TYR A 149 -3.73 3.41 19.83
CA TYR A 149 -2.97 4.51 19.22
C TYR A 149 -3.52 5.89 19.58
N VAL A 150 -4.64 5.98 20.32
CA VAL A 150 -5.29 7.25 20.70
C VAL A 150 -5.17 7.44 22.20
N GLU A 151 -4.21 8.29 22.61
CA GLU A 151 -4.01 8.64 24.02
C GLU A 151 -5.24 9.35 24.60
N GLY A 152 -5.64 8.97 25.82
CA GLY A 152 -6.83 9.53 26.49
C GLY A 152 -8.17 8.92 26.05
N GLY A 153 -8.16 7.99 25.07
CA GLY A 153 -9.36 7.31 24.58
C GLY A 153 -10.09 8.06 23.48
N LEU A 154 -11.10 7.40 22.88
CA LEU A 154 -11.86 7.94 21.76
C LEU A 154 -12.95 8.91 22.24
N GLU A 155 -12.62 10.19 22.40
CA GLU A 155 -13.61 11.25 22.66
C GLU A 155 -14.37 11.67 21.39
N LEU A 156 -15.12 10.72 20.81
CA LEU A 156 -15.85 10.89 19.54
C LEU A 156 -17.33 11.23 19.74
#